data_AF-A0AAP9DDJ2-F1
#
_entry.id   AF-A0AAP9DDJ2-F1
#
_cell.length_a   1.000
_cell.length_b   1.000
_cell.length_c   1.000
_cell.angle_alpha   90.00
_cell.angle_beta   90.00
_cell.angle_gamma   90.00
#
_symmetry.space_group_name_H-M   'P 1'
#
loop_
_entity.id
_entity.type
_entity.pdbx_description
1 polymer ?
#
loop_
_entity_poly.entity_id
_entity_poly.type
_entity_poly.pdbx_seq_one_letter_code
_entity_poly.pdbx_strand_id
1 'polypeptide(L)'
;MKVLNKQALREAAEKAQAARARLESMPDEDVVLFEDDDIKTDVFVCNKFIVTANPATVLALLNENARLMAERDALRETMGGDNTRAAADIYFQLVEECEIPANGSLVEHVDSMRDELEAEKKMREAAEKRVAQLEASHSKLRESMAAIHNTIRLDGAQTSLAVILNAAKRAHEESAAAAGIKGG
;
A
#
# COMPACT_ATOMS: atom_id res chain seq x y z
N MET A 1 -19.51 41.39 12.51
CA MET A 1 -20.44 40.47 11.84
C MET A 1 -20.92 39.48 12.89
N LYS A 2 -22.24 39.40 13.19
CA LYS A 2 -22.73 38.38 14.14
C LYS A 2 -22.46 37.00 13.52
N VAL A 3 -21.84 36.09 14.27
CA VAL A 3 -21.65 34.71 13.83
C VAL A 3 -23.03 34.10 13.62
N LEU A 4 -23.31 33.61 12.41
CA LEU A 4 -24.58 32.96 12.10
C LEU A 4 -24.71 31.67 12.93
N ASN A 5 -25.75 31.57 13.75
CA ASN A 5 -26.05 30.33 14.46
C ASN A 5 -26.81 29.37 13.53
N LYS A 6 -26.05 28.56 12.79
CA LYS A 6 -26.59 27.59 11.82
C LYS A 6 -27.42 26.49 12.47
N GLN A 7 -27.05 26.06 13.67
CA GLN A 7 -27.75 25.01 14.41
C GLN A 7 -29.14 25.50 14.85
N ALA A 8 -29.23 26.70 15.42
CA ALA A 8 -30.51 27.29 15.81
C ALA A 8 -31.41 27.58 14.61
N LEU A 9 -30.84 28.03 13.48
CA LEU A 9 -31.58 28.23 12.23
C LEU A 9 -32.13 26.90 11.69
N ARG A 10 -31.32 25.83 11.72
CA ARG A 10 -31.74 24.49 11.30
C ARG A 10 -32.87 23.95 12.17
N GLU A 11 -32.74 24.02 13.49
CA GLU A 11 -33.78 23.57 14.42
C GLU A 11 -35.08 24.37 14.27
N ALA A 12 -34.99 25.69 14.03
CA ALA A 12 -36.15 26.51 13.75
C ALA A 12 -36.82 26.13 12.41
N ALA A 13 -36.03 25.82 11.38
CA ALA A 13 -36.53 25.38 10.07
C ALA A 13 -37.25 24.04 10.16
N GLU A 14 -36.65 23.04 10.82
CA GLU A 14 -37.23 21.70 10.99
C GLU A 14 -38.55 21.75 11.77
N LYS A 15 -38.59 22.54 12.86
CA LYS A 15 -39.82 22.74 13.65
C LYS A 15 -40.91 23.47 12.85
N ALA A 16 -40.54 24.50 12.09
CA ALA A 16 -41.48 25.23 11.24
C ALA A 16 -42.02 24.38 10.09
N GLN A 17 -41.19 23.51 9.50
CA GLN A 17 -41.62 22.57 8.47
C GLN A 17 -42.65 21.58 9.01
N ALA A 18 -42.40 21.01 10.20
CA ALA A 18 -43.35 20.10 10.85
C ALA A 18 -44.66 20.80 11.25
N ALA A 19 -44.58 22.01 11.81
CA ALA A 19 -45.76 22.83 12.14
C ALA A 19 -46.56 23.21 10.89
N ARG A 20 -45.88 23.57 9.79
CA ARG A 20 -46.53 23.91 8.53
C ARG A 20 -47.27 22.72 7.93
N ALA A 21 -46.68 21.54 7.97
CA ALA A 21 -47.32 20.32 7.50
C ALA A 21 -48.60 19.98 8.27
N ARG A 22 -48.62 20.20 9.60
CA ARG A 22 -49.83 20.03 10.41
C ARG A 22 -50.93 21.02 10.04
N LEU A 23 -50.58 22.30 9.92
CA LEU A 23 -51.51 23.35 9.49
C LEU A 23 -52.09 23.09 8.09
N GLU A 24 -51.28 22.56 7.17
CA GLU A 24 -51.70 22.24 5.79
C GLU A 24 -52.55 20.97 5.70
N SER A 25 -52.44 20.08 6.69
CA SER A 25 -53.26 18.86 6.79
C SER A 25 -54.64 19.06 7.44
N MET A 26 -54.97 20.29 7.85
CA MET A 26 -56.26 20.59 8.46
C MET A 26 -57.38 20.68 7.41
N PRO A 27 -58.58 20.13 7.68
CA PRO A 27 -59.71 20.21 6.77
C PRO A 27 -60.22 21.65 6.64
N ASP A 28 -60.58 22.05 5.41
CA ASP A 28 -61.06 23.40 5.07
C ASP A 28 -62.47 23.74 5.63
N GLU A 29 -63.16 22.81 6.30
CA GLU A 29 -64.57 22.99 6.72
C GLU A 29 -64.74 23.51 8.16
N ASP A 30 -65.21 24.77 8.21
CA ASP A 30 -66.01 25.48 9.21
C ASP A 30 -65.89 25.15 10.71
N VAL A 31 -65.41 26.18 11.42
CA VAL A 31 -65.31 26.37 12.88
C VAL A 31 -64.12 25.69 13.54
N VAL A 32 -62.91 26.12 13.15
CA VAL A 32 -61.85 26.20 14.16
C VAL A 32 -61.86 27.62 14.71
N LEU A 33 -62.38 27.75 15.93
CA LEU A 33 -62.18 28.95 16.73
C LEU A 33 -60.68 29.23 16.71
N PHE A 34 -60.29 30.48 16.44
CA PHE A 34 -58.92 30.99 16.68
C PHE A 34 -58.53 30.92 18.18
N GLU A 35 -59.14 30.01 18.95
CA GLU A 35 -58.88 29.65 20.33
C GLU A 35 -58.18 28.28 20.43
N ASP A 36 -58.05 27.52 19.34
CA ASP A 36 -57.33 26.25 19.37
C ASP A 36 -55.82 26.53 19.57
N ASP A 37 -55.33 26.19 20.77
CA ASP A 37 -53.97 26.51 21.21
C ASP A 37 -52.91 25.87 20.31
N ASP A 38 -53.25 24.76 19.64
CA ASP A 38 -52.36 24.06 18.70
C ASP A 38 -52.11 24.86 17.41
N ILE A 39 -53.13 25.52 16.86
CA ILE A 39 -52.98 26.40 15.69
C ILE A 39 -52.11 27.61 16.04
N LYS A 40 -52.39 28.24 17.18
CA LYS A 40 -51.59 29.39 17.65
C LYS A 40 -50.13 28.99 17.85
N THR A 41 -49.91 27.80 18.40
CA THR A 41 -48.58 27.25 18.63
C THR A 41 -47.85 27.00 17.32
N ASP A 42 -48.49 26.37 16.33
CA ASP A 42 -47.87 26.07 15.04
C ASP A 42 -47.63 27.34 14.20
N VAL A 43 -48.54 28.32 14.24
CA VAL A 43 -48.34 29.64 13.64
C VAL A 43 -47.18 30.39 14.33
N PHE A 44 -47.07 30.31 15.66
CA PHE A 44 -45.96 30.90 16.40
C PHE A 44 -44.62 30.28 16.01
N VAL A 45 -44.55 28.94 15.87
CA VAL A 45 -43.34 28.23 15.43
C VAL A 45 -42.94 28.65 14.01
N CYS A 46 -43.91 28.76 13.09
CA CYS A 46 -43.66 29.27 11.73
C CYS A 46 -43.12 30.71 11.75
N ASN A 47 -43.75 31.60 12.51
CA ASN A 47 -43.32 32.99 12.63
C ASN A 47 -41.92 33.12 13.25
N LYS A 48 -41.58 32.27 14.21
CA LYS A 48 -40.25 32.22 14.81
C LYS A 48 -39.17 31.88 13.76
N PHE A 49 -39.45 30.96 12.84
CA PHE A 49 -38.55 30.70 11.71
C PHE A 49 -38.44 31.91 10.78
N ILE A 50 -39.53 32.57 10.41
CA ILE A 50 -39.52 33.76 9.54
C ILE A 50 -38.61 34.87 10.11
N VAL A 51 -38.70 35.12 11.42
CA VAL A 51 -37.85 36.11 12.11
C VAL A 51 -36.37 35.69 12.11
N THR A 52 -36.11 34.40 12.27
CA THR A 52 -34.75 33.84 12.31
C THR A 52 -34.11 33.79 10.91
N ALA A 53 -34.89 33.42 9.90
CA ALA A 53 -34.54 33.35 8.48
C ALA A 53 -34.77 34.71 7.78
N ASN A 54 -34.44 35.80 8.46
CA ASN A 54 -34.54 37.14 7.90
C ASN A 54 -33.56 37.34 6.71
N PRO A 55 -33.72 38.41 5.92
CA PRO A 55 -32.85 38.66 4.77
C PRO A 55 -31.35 38.70 5.10
N ALA A 56 -30.96 39.18 6.29
CA ALA A 56 -29.56 39.20 6.70
C ALA A 56 -28.98 37.80 6.93
N THR A 57 -29.77 36.90 7.52
CA THR A 57 -29.42 35.48 7.68
C THR A 57 -29.27 34.78 6.33
N VAL A 58 -30.18 35.02 5.39
CA VAL A 58 -30.12 34.45 4.04
C VAL A 58 -28.90 34.94 3.28
N LEU A 59 -28.60 36.25 3.32
CA LEU A 59 -27.40 36.81 2.72
C LEU A 59 -26.11 36.25 3.33
N ALA A 60 -26.07 36.03 4.64
CA ALA A 60 -24.92 35.40 5.29
C ALA A 60 -24.66 33.97 4.78
N LEU A 61 -25.71 33.16 4.60
CA LEU A 61 -25.61 31.82 4.01
C LEU A 61 -25.16 31.84 2.55
N LEU A 62 -25.68 32.78 1.75
CA LEU A 62 -25.31 32.93 0.34
C LEU A 62 -23.82 33.31 0.19
N ASN A 63 -23.36 34.28 0.97
CA ASN A 63 -21.96 34.71 0.98
C ASN A 63 -21.04 33.57 1.39
N GLU A 64 -21.43 32.79 2.41
CA GLU A 64 -20.66 31.64 2.84
C GLU A 64 -20.61 30.53 1.78
N ASN A 65 -21.72 30.21 1.12
CA ASN A 65 -21.75 29.24 0.02
C ASN A 65 -20.86 29.70 -1.15
N ALA A 66 -20.91 30.98 -1.52
CA ALA A 66 -20.03 31.54 -2.54
C ALA A 66 -18.55 31.38 -2.17
N ARG A 67 -18.20 31.65 -0.90
CA ARG A 67 -16.84 31.43 -0.38
C ARG A 67 -16.42 29.96 -0.44
N LEU A 68 -17.28 29.05 0.01
CA LEU A 68 -17.00 27.61 0.02
C LEU A 68 -16.88 27.02 -1.39
N MET A 69 -17.67 27.50 -2.35
CA MET A 69 -17.55 27.10 -3.76
C MET A 69 -16.21 27.57 -4.35
N ALA A 70 -15.83 28.83 -4.12
CA ALA A 70 -14.54 29.35 -4.56
C ALA A 70 -13.36 28.59 -3.92
N GLU A 71 -13.46 28.25 -2.63
CA GLU A 71 -12.46 27.45 -1.93
C GLU A 71 -12.37 26.03 -2.49
N ARG A 72 -13.51 25.37 -2.76
CA ARG A 72 -13.56 24.05 -3.41
C ARG A 72 -12.91 24.08 -4.79
N ASP A 73 -13.22 25.10 -5.59
CA ASP A 73 -12.72 25.21 -6.95
C ASP A 73 -11.20 25.49 -6.96
N ALA A 74 -10.73 26.37 -6.08
CA ALA A 74 -9.30 26.58 -5.86
C ALA A 74 -8.59 25.29 -5.42
N LEU A 75 -9.18 24.53 -4.48
CA LEU A 75 -8.62 23.24 -4.07
C LEU A 75 -8.55 22.25 -5.24
N ARG A 76 -9.58 22.20 -6.09
CA ARG A 76 -9.59 21.34 -7.29
C ARG A 76 -8.50 21.73 -8.30
N GLU A 77 -8.21 23.02 -8.45
CA GLU A 77 -7.14 23.50 -9.31
C GLU A 77 -5.74 23.23 -8.71
N THR A 78 -5.57 23.39 -7.40
CA THR A 78 -4.29 23.12 -6.71
C THR A 78 -3.96 21.63 -6.57
N MET A 79 -4.97 20.77 -6.51
CA MET A 79 -4.82 19.31 -6.35
C MET A 79 -4.74 18.56 -7.70
N GLY A 80 -4.38 19.27 -8.79
CA GLY A 80 -3.82 18.66 -10.01
C GLY A 80 -4.60 17.49 -10.60
N GLY A 81 -5.76 17.76 -11.22
CA GLY A 81 -6.55 16.73 -11.90
C GLY A 81 -7.18 15.74 -10.92
N ASP A 82 -8.31 15.15 -11.26
CA ASP A 82 -8.90 14.13 -10.39
C ASP A 82 -7.82 13.07 -10.12
N ASN A 83 -7.54 12.72 -8.85
CA ASN A 83 -6.52 11.72 -8.48
C ASN A 83 -6.62 10.44 -9.32
N THR A 84 -7.82 10.12 -9.78
CA THR A 84 -8.14 9.05 -10.73
C THR A 84 -7.39 9.16 -12.06
N ARG A 85 -7.23 10.35 -12.63
CA ARG A 85 -6.52 10.58 -13.90
C ARG A 85 -5.02 10.44 -13.73
N ALA A 86 -4.45 11.07 -12.71
CA ALA A 86 -3.02 10.92 -12.41
C ALA A 86 -2.66 9.45 -12.09
N ALA A 87 -3.51 8.75 -11.34
CA ALA A 87 -3.32 7.32 -11.06
C ALA A 87 -3.44 6.45 -12.33
N ALA A 88 -4.36 6.79 -13.25
CA ALA A 88 -4.49 6.10 -14.52
C ALA A 88 -3.25 6.31 -15.41
N ASP A 89 -2.74 7.54 -15.50
CA ASP A 89 -1.53 7.85 -16.28
C ASP A 89 -0.31 7.06 -15.76
N ILE A 90 -0.12 7.03 -14.43
CA ILE A 90 0.94 6.22 -13.81
C ILE A 90 0.75 4.72 -14.11
N TYR A 91 -0.49 4.22 -14.02
CA TYR A 91 -0.78 2.82 -14.30
C TYR A 91 -0.45 2.45 -15.76
N PHE A 92 -0.84 3.29 -16.72
CA PHE A 92 -0.54 3.06 -18.14
C PHE A 92 0.96 3.12 -18.42
N GLN A 93 1.67 4.09 -17.83
CA GLN A 93 3.12 4.18 -17.95
C GLN A 93 3.80 2.90 -17.44
N LEU A 94 3.39 2.39 -16.27
CA LEU A 94 3.96 1.16 -15.71
C LEU A 94 3.64 -0.08 -16.57
N VAL A 95 2.43 -0.19 -17.11
CA VAL A 95 2.07 -1.27 -18.04
C VAL A 95 2.96 -1.27 -19.27
N GLU A 96 3.28 -0.09 -19.80
CA GLU A 96 4.16 0.07 -20.96
C GLU A 96 5.63 -0.23 -20.61
N GLU A 97 6.16 0.36 -19.54
CA GLU A 97 7.55 0.17 -19.10
C GLU A 97 7.85 -1.28 -18.71
N CYS A 98 6.89 -1.97 -18.09
CA CYS A 98 7.01 -3.38 -17.73
C CYS A 98 6.59 -4.33 -18.87
N GLU A 99 6.28 -3.80 -20.07
CA GLU A 99 5.85 -4.55 -21.25
C GLU A 99 4.73 -5.57 -20.96
N ILE A 100 3.78 -5.19 -20.09
CA ILE A 100 2.69 -6.07 -19.65
C ILE A 100 1.74 -6.30 -20.84
N PRO A 101 1.39 -7.56 -21.16
CA PRO A 101 0.46 -7.84 -22.25
C PRO A 101 -0.91 -7.22 -21.99
N ALA A 102 -1.71 -7.00 -23.05
CA ALA A 102 -3.00 -6.31 -22.97
C ALA A 102 -4.04 -6.95 -22.03
N ASN A 103 -3.84 -8.22 -21.66
CA ASN A 103 -4.63 -8.99 -20.69
C ASN A 103 -3.83 -9.40 -19.45
N GLY A 104 -2.61 -8.90 -19.29
CA GLY A 104 -1.74 -9.16 -18.16
C GLY A 104 -2.03 -8.26 -16.96
N SER A 105 -1.61 -8.71 -15.78
CA SER A 105 -1.74 -7.97 -14.53
C SER A 105 -0.36 -7.50 -14.05
N LEU A 106 -0.24 -6.21 -13.72
CA LEU A 106 0.96 -5.67 -13.07
C LEU A 106 1.26 -6.38 -11.75
N VAL A 107 0.22 -6.80 -11.02
CA VAL A 107 0.37 -7.51 -9.74
C VAL A 107 0.99 -8.88 -9.97
N GLU A 108 0.47 -9.64 -10.93
CA GLU A 108 1.00 -10.97 -11.25
C GLU A 108 2.44 -10.89 -11.76
N HIS A 109 2.76 -9.86 -12.56
CA HIS A 109 4.13 -9.64 -13.02
C HIS A 109 5.09 -9.37 -11.85
N VAL A 110 4.71 -8.51 -10.90
CA VAL A 110 5.52 -8.23 -9.71
C VAL A 110 5.70 -9.47 -8.84
N ASP A 111 4.66 -10.29 -8.69
CA ASP A 111 4.75 -11.53 -7.91
C ASP A 111 5.66 -12.57 -8.60
N SER A 112 5.58 -12.71 -9.93
CA SER A 112 6.52 -13.55 -10.70
C SER A 112 7.97 -13.09 -10.52
N MET A 113 8.22 -11.78 -10.59
CA MET A 113 9.57 -11.23 -10.37
C MET A 113 10.08 -11.50 -8.95
N ARG A 114 9.21 -11.48 -7.94
CA ARG A 114 9.59 -11.80 -6.56
C ARG A 114 9.98 -13.27 -6.41
N ASP A 115 9.21 -14.17 -7.01
CA ASP A 115 9.48 -15.60 -6.99
C ASP A 115 10.79 -15.95 -7.70
N GLU A 116 11.03 -15.34 -8.87
CA GLU A 116 12.29 -15.48 -9.62
C GLU A 116 13.49 -14.99 -8.80
N LEU A 117 13.36 -13.81 -8.17
CA LEU A 117 14.40 -13.24 -7.33
C LEU A 117 14.69 -14.12 -6.10
N GLU A 118 13.68 -14.75 -5.51
CA GLU A 118 13.87 -15.68 -4.39
C GLU A 118 14.57 -16.97 -4.86
N ALA A 119 14.18 -17.50 -6.01
CA ALA A 119 14.81 -18.68 -6.60
C ALA A 119 16.29 -18.41 -6.91
N GLU A 120 16.60 -17.25 -7.52
CA GLU A 120 17.96 -16.84 -7.83
C GLU A 120 18.81 -16.70 -6.56
N LYS A 121 18.26 -16.10 -5.50
CA LYS A 121 18.94 -16.00 -4.19
C LYS A 121 19.29 -17.37 -3.62
N LYS A 122 18.37 -18.34 -3.67
CA LYS A 122 18.62 -19.71 -3.20
C LYS A 122 19.69 -20.40 -4.03
N MET A 123 19.66 -20.24 -5.36
CA MET A 123 20.70 -20.80 -6.23
C MET A 123 22.06 -20.18 -5.95
N ARG A 124 22.12 -18.85 -5.73
CA ARG A 124 23.37 -18.15 -5.41
C ARG A 124 23.95 -18.62 -4.10
N GLU A 125 23.14 -18.77 -3.05
CA GLU A 125 23.61 -19.30 -1.76
C GLU A 125 24.16 -20.73 -1.89
N ALA A 126 23.49 -21.57 -2.68
CA ALA A 126 23.97 -22.93 -2.95
C ALA A 126 25.29 -22.94 -3.73
N ALA A 127 25.43 -22.05 -4.72
CA ALA A 127 26.66 -21.88 -5.49
C ALA A 127 27.82 -21.40 -4.61
N GLU A 128 27.59 -20.40 -3.75
CA GLU A 128 28.58 -19.89 -2.79
C GLU A 128 29.06 -21.00 -1.84
N LYS A 129 28.14 -21.82 -1.32
CA LYS A 129 28.50 -22.99 -0.49
C LYS A 129 29.37 -23.99 -1.26
N ARG A 130 29.06 -24.26 -2.52
CA ARG A 130 29.83 -25.18 -3.37
C ARG A 130 31.22 -24.63 -3.67
N VAL A 131 31.34 -23.33 -3.94
CA VAL A 131 32.64 -22.66 -4.14
C VAL A 131 33.49 -22.80 -2.87
N ALA A 132 32.95 -22.48 -1.70
CA ALA A 132 33.68 -22.61 -0.43
C ALA A 132 34.15 -24.05 -0.16
N GLN A 133 33.32 -25.06 -0.48
CA GLN A 133 33.71 -26.47 -0.36
C GLN A 133 34.85 -26.85 -1.32
N LEU A 134 34.79 -26.38 -2.57
CA LEU A 134 35.84 -26.62 -3.57
C LEU A 134 37.14 -25.93 -3.18
N GLU A 135 37.09 -24.69 -2.70
CA GLU A 135 38.27 -23.96 -2.21
C GLU A 135 38.94 -24.69 -1.04
N ALA A 136 38.16 -25.18 -0.08
CA ALA A 136 38.67 -25.99 1.03
C ALA A 136 39.32 -27.30 0.55
N SER A 137 38.69 -28.01 -0.39
CA SER A 137 39.24 -29.23 -0.99
C SER A 137 40.55 -28.95 -1.75
N HIS A 138 40.61 -27.87 -2.52
CA HIS A 138 41.81 -27.45 -3.24
C HIS A 138 42.96 -27.05 -2.31
N SER A 139 42.68 -26.39 -1.18
CA SER A 139 43.71 -26.09 -0.18
C SER A 139 44.35 -27.38 0.35
N LYS A 140 43.53 -28.35 0.77
CA LYS A 140 44.01 -29.66 1.24
C LYS A 140 44.82 -30.40 0.17
N LEU A 141 44.38 -30.36 -1.09
CA LEU A 141 45.11 -31.00 -2.18
C LEU A 141 46.49 -30.35 -2.38
N ARG A 142 46.58 -29.01 -2.35
CA ARG A 142 47.85 -28.29 -2.44
C ARG A 142 48.79 -28.64 -1.28
N GLU A 143 48.27 -28.69 -0.06
CA GLU A 143 49.03 -29.10 1.13
C GLU A 143 49.58 -30.52 0.99
N SER A 144 48.74 -31.47 0.55
CA SER A 144 49.17 -32.84 0.28
C SER A 144 50.25 -32.93 -0.80
N MET A 145 50.08 -32.18 -1.90
CA MET A 145 51.05 -32.14 -2.98
C MET A 145 52.40 -31.54 -2.55
N ALA A 146 52.37 -30.49 -1.72
CA ALA A 146 53.58 -29.90 -1.15
C ALA A 146 54.32 -30.88 -0.22
N ALA A 147 53.58 -31.64 0.61
CA ALA A 147 54.16 -32.68 1.46
C ALA A 147 54.84 -33.79 0.64
N ILE A 148 54.18 -34.26 -0.43
CA ILE A 148 54.75 -35.24 -1.38
C ILE A 148 56.04 -34.68 -2.01
N HIS A 149 55.96 -33.48 -2.57
CA HIS A 149 57.09 -32.86 -3.27
C HIS A 149 58.30 -32.65 -2.35
N ASN A 150 58.08 -32.18 -1.12
CA ASN A 150 59.15 -32.00 -0.14
C ASN A 150 59.80 -33.34 0.26
N THR A 151 59.01 -34.42 0.34
CA THR A 151 59.52 -35.76 0.65
C THR A 151 60.35 -36.35 -0.48
N ILE A 152 60.01 -36.07 -1.74
CA ILE A 152 60.75 -36.55 -2.92
C ILE A 152 62.07 -35.77 -3.12
N ARG A 153 62.09 -34.47 -2.81
CA ARG A 153 63.23 -33.59 -3.09
C ARG A 153 64.31 -33.56 -2.00
N LEU A 154 63.97 -33.94 -0.77
CA LEU A 154 64.91 -34.14 0.34
C LEU A 154 65.14 -35.65 0.51
N ASP A 155 66.37 -36.13 0.37
CA ASP A 155 66.76 -37.53 0.54
C ASP A 155 66.23 -38.17 1.86
N GLY A 156 65.00 -38.67 1.85
CA GLY A 156 64.53 -39.77 2.68
C GLY A 156 64.37 -39.53 4.20
N ALA A 157 64.08 -38.32 4.68
CA ALA A 157 63.80 -38.13 6.11
C ALA A 157 62.34 -38.46 6.50
N GLN A 158 62.09 -39.76 6.77
CA GLN A 158 61.10 -40.32 7.71
C GLN A 158 59.58 -40.01 7.56
N THR A 159 59.01 -39.91 6.36
CA THR A 159 57.55 -40.15 6.20
C THR A 159 57.34 -41.35 5.31
N SER A 160 56.72 -42.43 5.81
CA SER A 160 56.60 -43.67 5.04
C SER A 160 55.71 -43.46 3.81
N LEU A 161 56.12 -44.01 2.67
CA LEU A 161 55.38 -43.93 1.40
C LEU A 161 53.90 -44.36 1.55
N ALA A 162 53.63 -45.30 2.47
CA ALA A 162 52.29 -45.76 2.80
C ALA A 162 51.40 -44.67 3.44
N VAL A 163 51.96 -43.82 4.32
CA VAL A 163 51.22 -42.71 4.92
C VAL A 163 50.85 -41.68 3.85
N ILE A 164 51.76 -41.44 2.91
CA ILE A 164 51.57 -40.49 1.81
C ILE A 164 50.51 -40.97 0.82
N LEU A 165 50.60 -42.22 0.38
CA LEU A 165 49.61 -42.82 -0.52
C LEU A 165 48.20 -42.81 0.09
N ASN A 166 48.09 -43.09 1.39
CA ASN A 166 46.81 -43.02 2.09
C ASN A 166 46.27 -41.58 2.21
N ALA A 167 47.12 -40.59 2.47
CA ALA A 167 46.73 -39.18 2.49
C ALA A 167 46.28 -38.69 1.10
N ALA A 168 47.02 -39.05 0.05
CA ALA A 168 46.70 -38.70 -1.33
C ALA A 168 45.40 -39.37 -1.79
N LYS A 169 45.21 -40.66 -1.48
CA LYS A 169 43.97 -41.40 -1.76
C LYS A 169 42.78 -40.76 -1.07
N ARG A 170 42.90 -40.42 0.22
CA ARG A 170 41.83 -39.74 0.97
C ARG A 170 41.49 -38.37 0.39
N ALA A 171 42.51 -37.56 0.06
CA ALA A 171 42.30 -36.26 -0.57
C ALA A 171 41.63 -36.39 -1.94
N HIS A 172 41.98 -37.41 -2.73
CA HIS A 172 41.35 -37.71 -4.00
C HIS A 172 39.88 -38.15 -3.84
N GLU A 173 39.60 -39.04 -2.89
CA GLU A 173 38.23 -39.48 -2.58
C GLU A 173 37.35 -38.33 -2.07
N GLU A 174 37.88 -37.49 -1.17
CA GLU A 174 37.19 -36.28 -0.69
C GLU A 174 36.92 -35.28 -1.82
N SER A 175 37.87 -35.11 -2.75
CA SER A 175 37.73 -34.24 -3.91
C SER A 175 36.71 -34.80 -4.92
N ALA A 176 36.75 -36.11 -5.20
CA ALA A 176 35.80 -36.78 -6.10
C ALA A 176 34.37 -36.72 -5.56
N ALA A 177 34.21 -36.92 -4.24
CA ALA A 177 32.92 -36.77 -3.56
C ALA A 177 32.40 -35.33 -3.63
N ALA A 178 33.24 -34.32 -3.40
CA ALA A 178 32.88 -32.91 -3.52
C ALA A 178 32.52 -32.52 -4.98
N ALA A 179 33.19 -33.12 -5.97
CA ALA A 179 32.92 -32.89 -7.38
C ALA A 179 31.66 -33.62 -7.90
N GLY A 180 31.16 -34.63 -7.18
CA GLY A 180 30.03 -35.46 -7.61
C GLY A 180 30.40 -36.53 -8.64
N ILE A 181 31.69 -36.83 -8.79
CA ILE A 181 32.19 -37.86 -9.70
C ILE A 181 32.15 -39.19 -8.94
N LYS A 182 31.15 -40.04 -9.22
CA LYS A 182 31.17 -41.42 -8.71
C LYS A 182 32.33 -42.15 -9.37
N GLY A 183 33.33 -42.51 -8.56
CA GLY A 183 34.48 -43.30 -9.00
C GLY A 183 34.02 -44.56 -9.73
N GLY A 184 34.56 -44.78 -10.93
CA GLY A 184 34.44 -46.04 -11.65
C GLY A 184 35.32 -47.14 -11.06
#